data_AF-A0A2Z6AUI3-F1
#
_entry.id   AF-A0A2Z6AUI3-F1
#
_cell.length_a   1.000
_cell.length_b   1.000
_cell.length_c   1.000
_cell.angle_alpha   90.00
_cell.angle_beta   90.00
_cell.angle_gamma   90.00
#
_symmetry.space_group_name_H-M   'P 1'
#
loop_
_entity.id
_entity.type
_entity.pdbx_description
1 polymer ?
#
loop_
_entity_poly.entity_id
_entity_poly.type
_entity_poly.pdbx_seq_one_letter_code
_entity_poly.pdbx_strand_id
1 'polypeptide(L)'
;MNVQSNEARCTSCHAGYGWKDKNFDFTDQSKVDCLVCHDQSGTYKKFPTMAGYPVKEPKKFGGKKQFYPPDYKTIVASIGRPSRSNCGSCHFNGGGGDGVKHGDLDSSLLKPSKNLDVHMGVDGQNFGCTRCHTTSVHNIAGRIYSHPAAEERKSLLEDDLATKITCESCHSATPHKAGHKANDHTDKVACQACHIPEFAREKPTKMEWDWSTAGKKKDGKPYTEKGPLGKDSYNSKKGSFRWEMNVVPEYFWFNGTIESVRATDKVDDSGVVKLSWPVGGMNDPKSRIMPFKVHRGKTPYDPVNKNMVLPHLFGKDKDAYWKSYDWGRSIKAGMDYAGLEYSGEYAFIETEWVFPTTHMVAPKDNVVACNECHSDASRLNNLAGFYMPGRDTHAGLDSMGWLVVLASFIGVFIHGGMRMAARNRRKED
;
A
#
# COMPACT_ATOMS: atom_id res chain seq x y z
N MET A 1 -1.67 12.57 -7.84
CA MET A 1 -0.77 13.38 -6.98
C MET A 1 0.45 13.71 -7.83
N ASN A 2 0.74 14.99 -8.06
CA ASN A 2 1.82 15.46 -8.90
C ASN A 2 2.89 16.19 -8.08
N VAL A 3 4.16 16.06 -8.47
CA VAL A 3 5.30 16.78 -7.85
C VAL A 3 5.64 18.05 -8.62
N GLN A 4 5.49 18.06 -9.95
CA GLN A 4 5.77 19.24 -10.77
C GLN A 4 4.91 20.43 -10.31
N SER A 5 5.49 21.63 -10.36
CA SER A 5 4.97 22.90 -9.80
C SER A 5 4.75 22.93 -8.28
N ASN A 6 4.87 21.79 -7.59
CA ASN A 6 4.61 21.61 -6.17
C ASN A 6 5.85 21.14 -5.39
N GLU A 7 7.03 21.14 -6.02
CA GLU A 7 8.24 20.46 -5.60
C GLU A 7 8.61 20.86 -4.17
N ALA A 8 8.64 22.16 -3.86
CA ALA A 8 9.06 22.66 -2.55
C ALA A 8 8.26 22.11 -1.36
N ARG A 9 7.02 21.65 -1.59
CA ARG A 9 6.19 20.96 -0.59
C ARG A 9 6.47 19.46 -0.53
N CYS A 10 6.69 18.83 -1.68
CA CYS A 10 6.82 17.39 -1.83
C CYS A 10 8.23 16.89 -1.48
N THR A 11 9.25 17.66 -1.85
CA THR A 11 10.66 17.30 -1.72
C THR A 11 11.19 17.51 -0.30
N SER A 12 10.33 17.87 0.67
CA SER A 12 10.64 17.64 2.08
C SER A 12 10.87 16.16 2.40
N CYS A 13 10.41 15.25 1.53
CA CYS A 13 10.68 13.80 1.61
C CYS A 13 11.70 13.31 0.57
N HIS A 14 12.31 14.21 -0.22
CA HIS A 14 13.38 13.85 -1.15
C HIS A 14 14.69 13.68 -0.38
N ALA A 15 15.54 12.73 -0.76
CA ALA A 15 16.87 12.51 -0.15
C ALA A 15 17.92 13.52 -0.63
N GLY A 16 17.52 14.79 -0.80
CA GLY A 16 18.39 15.87 -1.21
C GLY A 16 17.89 17.24 -0.78
N TYR A 17 18.62 18.26 -1.20
CA TYR A 17 18.46 19.65 -0.80
C TYR A 17 18.23 20.55 -2.00
N GLY A 18 17.15 21.34 -1.98
CA GLY A 18 16.93 22.43 -2.93
C GLY A 18 16.16 22.08 -4.20
N TRP A 19 15.60 20.87 -4.31
CA TRP A 19 14.70 20.54 -5.41
C TRP A 19 13.37 21.28 -5.24
N LYS A 20 13.30 22.49 -5.79
CA LYS A 20 12.18 23.43 -5.65
C LYS A 20 11.43 23.67 -6.97
N ASP A 21 12.04 23.30 -8.09
CA ASP A 21 11.50 23.45 -9.44
C ASP A 21 12.22 22.49 -10.42
N LYS A 22 11.89 22.57 -11.71
CA LYS A 22 12.35 21.69 -12.80
C LYS A 22 13.81 21.91 -13.20
N ASN A 23 14.46 22.96 -12.71
CA ASN A 23 15.87 23.26 -13.00
C ASN A 23 16.82 22.69 -11.94
N PHE A 24 16.34 21.77 -11.10
CA PHE A 24 17.19 21.10 -10.12
C PHE A 24 18.24 20.22 -10.81
N ASP A 25 19.51 20.43 -10.44
CA ASP A 25 20.62 19.66 -10.97
C ASP A 25 20.76 18.34 -10.20
N PHE A 26 20.33 17.24 -10.84
CA PHE A 26 20.45 15.88 -10.29
C PHE A 26 21.88 15.34 -10.33
N THR A 27 22.82 16.05 -10.97
CA THR A 27 24.24 15.66 -11.04
C THR A 27 25.09 16.29 -9.94
N ASP A 28 24.60 17.35 -9.28
CA ASP A 28 25.30 18.03 -8.18
C ASP A 28 25.26 17.18 -6.90
N GLN A 29 26.37 16.49 -6.63
CA GLN A 29 26.54 15.66 -5.44
C GLN A 29 26.43 16.44 -4.12
N SER A 30 26.67 17.76 -4.11
CA SER A 30 26.51 18.59 -2.91
C SER A 30 25.06 18.72 -2.46
N LYS A 31 24.10 18.34 -3.32
CA LYS A 31 22.66 18.35 -3.00
C LYS A 31 22.17 17.08 -2.33
N VAL A 32 22.99 16.06 -2.18
CA VAL A 32 22.61 14.82 -1.50
C VAL A 32 22.43 15.09 0.00
N ASP A 33 21.33 14.58 0.57
CA ASP A 33 21.14 14.62 2.03
C ASP A 33 21.55 13.31 2.68
N CYS A 34 22.77 13.28 3.21
CA CYS A 34 23.28 12.14 3.96
C CYS A 34 22.60 11.99 5.34
N LEU A 35 22.12 13.09 5.93
CA LEU A 35 21.72 13.13 7.34
C LEU A 35 20.33 12.52 7.56
N VAL A 36 19.41 12.66 6.59
CA VAL A 36 18.03 12.12 6.72
C VAL A 36 18.02 10.61 6.99
N CYS A 37 18.98 9.88 6.40
CA CYS A 37 19.12 8.44 6.56
C CYS A 37 20.04 8.04 7.72
N HIS A 38 21.06 8.86 8.02
CA HIS A 38 22.17 8.44 8.89
C HIS A 38 22.20 9.09 10.28
N ASP A 39 21.44 10.17 10.54
CA ASP A 39 21.34 10.78 11.87
C ASP A 39 20.84 9.79 12.93
N GLN A 40 21.58 9.57 14.01
CA GLN A 40 21.12 8.76 15.16
C GLN A 40 20.71 9.62 16.36
N SER A 41 20.91 10.95 16.32
CA SER A 41 20.45 11.84 17.39
C SER A 41 18.92 11.93 17.46
N GLY A 42 18.22 11.68 16.34
CA GLY A 42 16.77 11.81 16.23
C GLY A 42 16.30 13.28 16.18
N THR A 43 17.23 14.22 16.02
CA THR A 43 16.95 15.66 16.03
C THR A 43 16.87 16.26 14.63
N TYR A 44 17.49 15.63 13.63
CA TYR A 44 17.51 16.13 12.26
C TYR A 44 16.12 16.11 11.63
N LYS A 45 15.65 17.27 11.15
CA LYS A 45 14.31 17.43 10.57
C LYS A 45 14.34 18.43 9.41
N LYS A 46 13.90 17.97 8.24
CA LYS A 46 13.59 18.85 7.10
C LYS A 46 12.37 19.71 7.39
N PHE A 47 12.39 20.94 6.89
CA PHE A 47 11.22 21.79 6.99
C PHE A 47 10.17 21.40 5.93
N PRO A 48 8.87 21.29 6.26
CA PRO A 48 7.88 20.71 5.35
C PRO A 48 7.65 21.46 4.02
N THR A 49 8.15 22.68 3.88
CA THR A 49 7.90 23.55 2.71
C THR A 49 9.16 24.29 2.23
N MET A 50 10.35 23.74 2.45
CA MET A 50 11.61 24.35 2.03
C MET A 50 12.44 23.44 1.13
N ALA A 51 11.78 22.70 0.24
CA ALA A 51 12.46 21.95 -0.81
C ALA A 51 13.58 21.02 -0.32
N GLY A 52 13.35 20.34 0.81
CA GLY A 52 14.34 19.44 1.41
C GLY A 52 15.27 20.06 2.44
N TYR A 53 15.32 21.38 2.59
CA TYR A 53 16.17 22.03 3.60
C TYR A 53 15.57 22.00 5.02
N PRO A 54 16.41 21.88 6.06
CA PRO A 54 16.05 22.27 7.42
C PRO A 54 15.94 23.81 7.54
N VAL A 55 15.50 24.30 8.69
CA VAL A 55 15.42 25.75 8.96
C VAL A 55 16.79 26.30 9.33
N LYS A 56 17.08 27.55 8.96
CA LYS A 56 18.30 28.28 9.38
C LYS A 56 18.12 29.04 10.69
N GLU A 57 16.88 29.38 11.00
CA GLU A 57 16.48 30.07 12.23
C GLU A 57 15.21 29.42 12.78
N PRO A 58 14.92 29.57 14.09
CA PRO A 58 13.71 29.03 14.68
C PRO A 58 12.44 29.50 13.95
N LYS A 59 11.62 28.56 13.48
CA LYS A 59 10.46 28.86 12.62
C LYS A 59 9.24 28.02 12.99
N LYS A 60 8.08 28.68 13.09
CA LYS A 60 6.79 28.01 13.32
C LYS A 60 6.22 27.42 12.02
N PHE A 61 5.60 26.24 12.14
CA PHE A 61 4.80 25.64 11.08
C PHE A 61 3.45 25.16 11.63
N GLY A 62 2.37 25.42 10.90
CA GLY A 62 1.01 25.02 11.29
C GLY A 62 0.52 25.65 12.61
N GLY A 63 1.04 26.83 12.97
CA GLY A 63 0.61 27.61 14.15
C GLY A 63 1.02 27.05 15.52
N LYS A 64 1.49 25.81 15.61
CA LYS A 64 1.78 25.14 16.90
C LYS A 64 3.17 24.51 17.01
N LYS A 65 3.78 24.08 15.90
CA LYS A 65 5.06 23.34 15.93
C LYS A 65 6.23 24.26 15.62
N GLN A 66 7.17 24.36 16.56
CA GLN A 66 8.43 25.07 16.37
C GLN A 66 9.47 24.12 15.75
N PHE A 67 10.17 24.60 14.73
CA PHE A 67 11.34 23.95 14.14
C PHE A 67 12.57 24.77 14.51
N TYR A 68 13.65 24.10 14.85
CA TYR A 68 14.93 24.71 15.19
C TYR A 68 15.99 24.33 14.17
N PRO A 69 17.03 25.16 13.99
CA PRO A 69 18.19 24.79 13.19
C PRO A 69 18.81 23.48 13.71
N PRO A 70 19.26 22.58 12.83
CA PRO A 70 19.92 21.35 13.26
C PRO A 70 21.20 21.67 14.03
N ASP A 71 21.42 20.97 15.14
CA ASP A 71 22.74 20.92 15.77
C ASP A 71 23.62 19.95 14.98
N TYR A 72 24.29 20.47 13.95
CA TYR A 72 25.14 19.66 13.09
C TYR A 72 26.29 18.99 13.85
N LYS A 73 26.77 19.57 14.96
CA LYS A 73 27.84 18.94 15.76
C LYS A 73 27.32 17.65 16.39
N THR A 74 26.16 17.71 17.04
CA THR A 74 25.52 16.53 17.63
C THR A 74 25.12 15.50 16.57
N ILE A 75 24.55 15.95 15.46
CA ILE A 75 24.11 15.05 14.37
C ILE A 75 25.29 14.32 13.76
N VAL A 76 26.35 15.04 13.36
CA VAL A 76 27.53 14.45 12.72
C VAL A 76 28.24 13.49 13.66
N ALA A 77 28.33 13.81 14.95
CA ALA A 77 28.90 12.92 15.95
C ALA A 77 28.07 11.63 16.18
N SER A 78 26.82 11.60 15.72
CA SER A 78 25.90 10.47 15.88
C SER A 78 25.69 9.64 14.62
N ILE A 79 26.36 9.95 13.51
CA ILE A 79 26.14 9.27 12.22
C ILE A 79 26.30 7.75 12.36
N GLY A 80 25.33 6.99 11.82
CA GLY A 80 25.32 5.54 11.93
C GLY A 80 24.45 4.85 10.88
N ARG A 81 24.23 3.54 11.08
CA ARG A 81 23.33 2.76 10.21
C ARG A 81 21.89 3.26 10.39
N PRO A 82 21.09 3.38 9.30
CA PRO A 82 19.71 3.84 9.41
C PRO A 82 18.89 2.96 10.35
N SER A 83 18.10 3.61 11.19
CA SER A 83 17.06 2.99 12.01
C SER A 83 15.69 3.17 11.35
N ARG A 84 14.64 2.58 11.93
CA ARG A 84 13.25 2.76 11.45
C ARG A 84 12.80 4.22 11.50
N SER A 85 13.34 5.05 12.40
CA SER A 85 12.98 6.46 12.48
C SER A 85 13.48 7.26 11.29
N ASN A 86 14.67 6.93 10.78
CA ASN A 86 15.26 7.56 9.59
C ASN A 86 14.36 7.31 8.37
N CYS A 87 14.07 6.05 8.07
CA CYS A 87 13.17 5.66 6.97
C CYS A 87 11.76 6.24 7.16
N GLY A 88 11.24 6.13 8.39
CA GLY A 88 9.91 6.57 8.79
C GLY A 88 9.68 8.07 8.69
N SER A 89 10.74 8.89 8.72
CA SER A 89 10.66 10.35 8.54
C SER A 89 9.89 10.74 7.28
N CYS A 90 10.00 9.90 6.24
CA CYS A 90 9.35 10.06 4.95
C CYS A 90 8.28 8.98 4.72
N HIS A 91 8.61 7.71 4.96
CA HIS A 91 7.74 6.58 4.59
C HIS A 91 6.45 6.49 5.42
N PHE A 92 6.45 6.92 6.68
CA PHE A 92 5.26 6.91 7.54
C PHE A 92 4.31 8.10 7.27
N ASN A 93 4.83 9.17 6.67
CA ASN A 93 4.10 10.45 6.53
C ASN A 93 3.64 10.76 5.10
N GLY A 94 3.76 9.79 4.19
CA GLY A 94 3.36 9.93 2.79
C GLY A 94 1.88 10.33 2.65
N GLY A 95 1.56 11.18 1.66
CA GLY A 95 0.18 11.67 1.46
C GLY A 95 -0.21 12.84 2.37
N GLY A 96 0.74 13.41 3.11
CA GLY A 96 0.58 14.64 3.87
C GLY A 96 0.30 14.44 5.37
N GLY A 97 0.57 13.26 5.90
CA GLY A 97 0.48 12.96 7.33
C GLY A 97 0.78 11.50 7.65
N ASP A 98 0.84 11.19 8.94
CA ASP A 98 1.10 9.85 9.46
C ASP A 98 -0.01 8.83 9.11
N GLY A 99 0.39 7.69 8.55
CA GLY A 99 -0.49 6.56 8.16
C GLY A 99 -1.37 6.81 6.94
N VAL A 100 -1.25 7.96 6.27
CA VAL A 100 -2.24 8.41 5.27
C VAL A 100 -2.22 7.60 3.98
N LYS A 101 -1.03 7.29 3.45
CA LYS A 101 -0.86 6.74 2.09
C LYS A 101 -0.90 5.21 2.02
N HIS A 102 0.12 4.49 2.52
CA HIS A 102 0.20 3.03 2.35
C HIS A 102 -0.73 2.28 3.32
N GLY A 103 -0.92 2.81 4.54
CA GLY A 103 -1.78 2.21 5.56
C GLY A 103 -1.15 1.07 6.35
N ASP A 104 -0.16 0.37 5.80
CA ASP A 104 0.69 -0.61 6.50
C ASP A 104 2.03 -0.01 7.00
N LEU A 105 2.23 1.29 6.80
CA LEU A 105 3.42 2.05 7.23
C LEU A 105 3.01 3.34 7.94
N ASP A 106 3.20 3.38 9.26
CA ASP A 106 2.93 4.54 10.11
C ASP A 106 3.88 4.58 11.33
N SER A 107 3.80 5.67 12.11
CA SER A 107 4.69 5.93 13.25
C SER A 107 4.67 4.89 14.37
N SER A 108 3.63 4.05 14.48
CA SER A 108 3.60 2.92 15.41
C SER A 108 4.72 1.89 15.14
N LEU A 109 5.23 1.83 13.91
CA LEU A 109 6.33 0.96 13.52
C LEU A 109 7.71 1.45 13.96
N LEU A 110 7.80 2.58 14.67
CA LEU A 110 9.06 2.99 15.31
C LEU A 110 9.49 1.98 16.39
N LYS A 111 8.54 1.55 17.21
CA LYS A 111 8.73 0.58 18.31
C LYS A 111 7.47 -0.31 18.43
N PRO A 112 7.15 -1.11 17.40
CA PRO A 112 5.93 -1.90 17.38
C PRO A 112 6.06 -3.08 18.34
N SER A 113 4.94 -3.64 18.78
CA SER A 113 4.91 -4.98 19.35
C SER A 113 4.90 -6.03 18.24
N LYS A 114 5.21 -7.28 18.58
CA LYS A 114 5.14 -8.45 17.70
C LYS A 114 3.73 -8.66 17.17
N ASN A 115 2.71 -8.25 17.94
CA ASN A 115 1.32 -8.33 17.48
C ASN A 115 1.07 -7.43 16.27
N LEU A 116 1.70 -6.25 16.21
CA LEU A 116 1.58 -5.35 15.08
C LEU A 116 2.44 -5.78 13.90
N ASP A 117 3.70 -6.15 14.12
CA ASP A 117 4.54 -6.71 13.07
C ASP A 117 5.54 -7.70 13.68
N VAL A 118 5.45 -8.97 13.28
CA VAL A 118 6.29 -10.03 13.86
C VAL A 118 7.78 -9.87 13.58
N HIS A 119 8.15 -9.17 12.50
CA HIS A 119 9.54 -8.94 12.11
C HIS A 119 10.10 -7.72 12.82
N MET A 120 9.33 -6.64 12.90
CA MET A 120 9.76 -5.37 13.51
C MET A 120 9.49 -5.29 15.02
N GLY A 121 8.66 -6.17 15.58
CA GLY A 121 8.32 -6.17 17.01
C GLY A 121 9.53 -6.09 17.93
N VAL A 122 9.55 -5.13 18.87
CA VAL A 122 10.65 -4.93 19.83
C VAL A 122 10.77 -6.05 20.86
N ASP A 123 9.67 -6.77 21.08
CA ASP A 123 9.47 -7.99 21.86
C ASP A 123 9.66 -9.27 21.01
N GLY A 124 10.20 -9.13 19.80
CA GLY A 124 10.49 -10.21 18.86
C GLY A 124 11.85 -10.03 18.20
N GLN A 125 11.90 -10.12 16.87
CA GLN A 125 13.14 -10.04 16.09
C GLN A 125 13.69 -8.60 15.95
N ASN A 126 12.85 -7.60 16.23
CA ASN A 126 13.20 -6.18 16.21
C ASN A 126 13.98 -5.72 14.96
N PHE A 127 13.56 -6.18 13.78
CA PHE A 127 14.21 -5.83 12.52
C PHE A 127 14.15 -4.32 12.26
N GLY A 128 15.28 -3.76 11.83
CA GLY A 128 15.32 -2.50 11.10
C GLY A 128 14.95 -2.72 9.62
N CYS A 129 14.56 -1.65 8.91
CA CYS A 129 14.11 -1.75 7.52
C CYS A 129 15.16 -2.41 6.61
N THR A 130 16.44 -2.06 6.82
CA THR A 130 17.60 -2.55 6.05
C THR A 130 17.85 -4.06 6.20
N ARG A 131 17.20 -4.73 7.16
CA ARG A 131 17.30 -6.19 7.31
C ARG A 131 16.67 -6.92 6.12
N CYS A 132 15.51 -6.44 5.64
CA CYS A 132 14.84 -6.98 4.46
C CYS A 132 15.17 -6.17 3.21
N HIS A 133 15.15 -4.84 3.33
CA HIS A 133 15.57 -3.90 2.28
C HIS A 133 17.11 -3.87 2.16
N THR A 134 17.65 -4.99 1.67
CA THR A 134 19.09 -5.21 1.52
C THR A 134 19.67 -4.07 0.68
N THR A 135 20.67 -3.36 1.20
CA THR A 135 21.26 -2.21 0.53
C THR A 135 22.70 -2.52 0.14
N SER A 136 23.02 -2.35 -1.15
CA SER A 136 24.39 -2.43 -1.66
C SER A 136 24.70 -1.18 -2.47
N VAL A 137 25.80 -0.49 -2.16
CA VAL A 137 26.21 0.75 -2.83
C VAL A 137 25.08 1.79 -2.90
N HIS A 138 24.35 1.96 -1.79
CA HIS A 138 23.15 2.82 -1.68
C HIS A 138 21.97 2.46 -2.61
N ASN A 139 22.05 1.34 -3.34
CA ASN A 139 20.91 0.75 -4.02
C ASN A 139 20.11 -0.09 -3.00
N ILE A 140 18.95 0.43 -2.58
CA ILE A 140 18.09 -0.19 -1.58
C ILE A 140 17.15 -1.17 -2.29
N ALA A 141 17.28 -2.47 -2.02
CA ALA A 141 16.39 -3.48 -2.57
C ALA A 141 14.93 -3.20 -2.20
N GLY A 142 14.05 -3.31 -3.18
CA GLY A 142 12.67 -2.85 -3.09
C GLY A 142 12.14 -2.44 -4.47
N ARG A 143 10.86 -2.06 -4.53
CA ARG A 143 10.12 -1.86 -5.78
C ARG A 143 10.38 -0.50 -6.44
N ILE A 144 10.50 -0.49 -7.76
CA ILE A 144 9.87 0.53 -8.63
C ILE A 144 8.67 -0.18 -9.26
N TYR A 145 7.47 0.37 -9.11
CA TYR A 145 6.19 -0.30 -9.42
C TYR A 145 6.04 -0.81 -10.86
N SER A 146 6.92 -0.45 -11.79
CA SER A 146 6.91 -0.94 -13.17
C SER A 146 7.62 -2.28 -13.38
N HIS A 147 8.35 -2.81 -12.39
CA HIS A 147 9.05 -4.10 -12.47
C HIS A 147 8.87 -4.91 -11.18
N PRO A 148 8.90 -6.26 -11.25
CA PRO A 148 8.86 -7.12 -10.07
C PRO A 148 9.98 -6.80 -9.07
N ALA A 149 9.68 -6.89 -7.76
CA ALA A 149 10.66 -6.66 -6.70
C ALA A 149 11.79 -7.71 -6.68
N ALA A 150 11.47 -8.91 -7.19
CA ALA A 150 12.37 -10.01 -7.45
C ALA A 150 11.81 -10.76 -8.65
N GLU A 151 12.67 -11.13 -9.59
CA GLU A 151 12.27 -11.92 -10.76
C GLU A 151 12.13 -13.41 -10.42
N GLU A 152 12.81 -13.84 -9.35
CA GLU A 152 12.86 -15.22 -8.89
C GLU A 152 12.45 -15.34 -7.41
N ARG A 153 11.97 -16.53 -7.04
CA ARG A 153 11.48 -16.87 -5.69
C ARG A 153 12.45 -17.80 -4.97
N LYS A 154 13.71 -17.38 -4.84
CA LYS A 154 14.77 -18.19 -4.24
C LYS A 154 14.94 -17.85 -2.76
N SER A 155 15.12 -18.89 -1.95
CA SER A 155 15.54 -18.75 -0.56
C SER A 155 17.04 -18.46 -0.48
N LEU A 156 17.49 -17.89 0.65
CA LEU A 156 18.92 -17.73 0.95
C LEU A 156 19.67 -19.07 1.12
N LEU A 157 18.94 -20.19 1.20
CA LEU A 157 19.51 -21.54 1.17
C LEU A 157 19.84 -21.98 -0.26
N GLU A 158 19.08 -21.49 -1.23
CA GLU A 158 19.24 -21.81 -2.65
C GLU A 158 20.21 -20.83 -3.35
N ASP A 159 20.26 -19.57 -2.88
CA ASP A 159 21.11 -18.51 -3.42
C ASP A 159 21.49 -17.52 -2.31
N ASP A 160 22.74 -17.54 -1.86
CA ASP A 160 23.25 -16.70 -0.76
C ASP A 160 23.44 -15.22 -1.15
N LEU A 161 23.41 -14.91 -2.46
CA LEU A 161 23.46 -13.56 -3.01
C LEU A 161 22.07 -12.96 -3.26
N ALA A 162 21.01 -13.75 -3.12
CA ALA A 162 19.64 -13.28 -3.31
C ALA A 162 19.29 -12.14 -2.35
N THR A 163 18.47 -11.19 -2.85
CA THR A 163 17.97 -10.11 -1.99
C THR A 163 16.98 -10.66 -0.95
N LYS A 164 16.97 -10.05 0.24
CA LYS A 164 16.14 -10.51 1.38
C LYS A 164 14.73 -9.93 1.38
N ILE A 165 14.29 -9.39 0.24
CA ILE A 165 13.05 -8.60 0.15
C ILE A 165 11.80 -9.48 0.11
N THR A 166 11.94 -10.76 -0.26
CA THR A 166 10.81 -11.70 -0.35
C THR A 166 10.68 -12.52 0.93
N CYS A 167 9.47 -13.02 1.20
CA CYS A 167 9.24 -13.92 2.33
C CYS A 167 10.04 -15.22 2.17
N GLU A 168 10.08 -15.74 0.94
CA GLU A 168 10.73 -17.01 0.59
C GLU A 168 12.24 -16.96 0.79
N SER A 169 12.86 -15.76 0.68
CA SER A 169 14.27 -15.52 1.02
C SER A 169 14.64 -16.07 2.41
N CYS A 170 13.74 -15.97 3.40
CA CYS A 170 13.98 -16.45 4.76
C CYS A 170 13.18 -17.70 5.15
N HIS A 171 12.05 -17.97 4.48
CA HIS A 171 11.07 -18.96 4.92
C HIS A 171 10.88 -20.17 3.98
N SER A 172 11.59 -20.23 2.83
CA SER A 172 11.34 -21.18 1.74
C SER A 172 9.95 -21.03 1.09
N ALA A 173 9.71 -21.75 -0.01
CA ALA A 173 8.41 -21.78 -0.69
C ALA A 173 7.33 -22.54 0.09
N THR A 174 7.71 -23.49 0.96
CA THR A 174 6.77 -24.35 1.72
C THR A 174 7.04 -24.28 3.22
N PRO A 175 6.79 -23.13 3.88
CA PRO A 175 7.19 -22.88 5.27
C PRO A 175 6.37 -23.66 6.32
N HIS A 176 5.24 -24.24 5.94
CA HIS A 176 4.37 -24.95 6.87
C HIS A 176 4.83 -26.40 7.06
N LYS A 177 4.41 -27.04 8.15
CA LYS A 177 4.69 -28.46 8.43
C LYS A 177 4.36 -29.34 7.21
N ALA A 178 5.15 -30.38 6.99
CA ALA A 178 4.91 -31.33 5.90
C ALA A 178 3.47 -31.87 5.94
N GLY A 179 2.81 -31.92 4.77
CA GLY A 179 1.40 -32.31 4.64
C GLY A 179 0.39 -31.21 4.95
N HIS A 180 0.81 -30.01 5.36
CA HIS A 180 -0.11 -28.90 5.60
C HIS A 180 -0.58 -28.26 4.29
N LYS A 181 -1.90 -28.19 4.08
CA LYS A 181 -2.52 -27.74 2.82
C LYS A 181 -2.14 -26.30 2.40
N ALA A 182 -1.76 -25.45 3.35
CA ALA A 182 -1.31 -24.09 3.05
C ALA A 182 -0.02 -24.06 2.20
N ASN A 183 0.81 -25.11 2.21
CA ASN A 183 1.97 -25.18 1.32
C ASN A 183 1.54 -25.20 -0.17
N ASP A 184 0.49 -25.95 -0.50
CA ASP A 184 -0.06 -26.00 -1.87
C ASP A 184 -0.66 -24.66 -2.32
N HIS A 185 -1.08 -23.81 -1.38
CA HIS A 185 -1.63 -22.49 -1.70
C HIS A 185 -0.55 -21.53 -2.16
N THR A 186 0.69 -21.72 -1.73
CA THR A 186 1.77 -20.77 -2.01
C THR A 186 2.02 -20.60 -3.52
N ASP A 187 1.64 -21.56 -4.36
CA ASP A 187 1.76 -21.43 -5.81
C ASP A 187 0.88 -20.33 -6.39
N LYS A 188 -0.28 -20.05 -5.78
CA LYS A 188 -1.27 -19.10 -6.30
C LYS A 188 -1.64 -18.00 -5.32
N VAL A 189 -1.31 -18.11 -4.04
CA VAL A 189 -1.62 -17.13 -3.00
C VAL A 189 -0.33 -16.63 -2.39
N ALA A 190 -0.12 -15.31 -2.40
CA ALA A 190 1.06 -14.70 -1.82
C ALA A 190 1.03 -14.82 -0.29
N CYS A 191 2.20 -14.98 0.35
CA CYS A 191 2.31 -15.09 1.81
C CYS A 191 1.59 -13.94 2.53
N GLN A 192 1.72 -12.72 1.99
CA GLN A 192 1.08 -11.51 2.50
C GLN A 192 -0.44 -11.62 2.55
N ALA A 193 -1.07 -12.32 1.60
CA ALA A 193 -2.52 -12.46 1.53
C ALA A 193 -3.10 -13.15 2.77
N CYS A 194 -2.38 -14.13 3.32
CA CYS A 194 -2.77 -14.86 4.51
C CYS A 194 -2.23 -14.21 5.80
N HIS A 195 -1.03 -13.63 5.73
CA HIS A 195 -0.31 -13.16 6.93
C HIS A 195 -0.47 -11.66 7.23
N ILE A 196 -1.16 -10.89 6.38
CA ILE A 196 -1.53 -9.49 6.64
C ILE A 196 -3.07 -9.40 6.54
N PRO A 197 -3.80 -9.86 7.56
CA PRO A 197 -5.27 -9.90 7.51
C PRO A 197 -5.89 -8.50 7.46
N GLU A 198 -5.24 -7.52 8.08
CA GLU A 198 -5.67 -6.13 8.17
C GLU A 198 -4.46 -5.18 8.22
N PHE A 199 -4.61 -3.99 7.64
CA PHE A 199 -3.67 -2.88 7.77
C PHE A 199 -4.31 -1.69 8.50
N ALA A 200 -3.54 -0.63 8.75
CA ALA A 200 -4.00 0.55 9.51
C ALA A 200 -4.50 0.18 10.91
N ARG A 201 -3.79 -0.77 11.57
CA ARG A 201 -4.20 -1.33 12.87
C ARG A 201 -4.00 -0.37 14.05
N GLU A 202 -3.06 0.57 13.93
CA GLU A 202 -2.76 1.56 14.99
C GLU A 202 -3.11 3.00 14.61
N LYS A 203 -3.16 3.32 13.32
CA LYS A 203 -3.42 4.68 12.81
C LYS A 203 -4.41 4.66 11.66
N PRO A 204 -5.38 5.60 11.62
CA PRO A 204 -6.29 5.72 10.50
C PRO A 204 -5.56 6.02 9.20
N THR A 205 -5.98 5.35 8.13
CA THR A 205 -5.50 5.56 6.77
C THR A 205 -6.60 6.15 5.89
N LYS A 206 -6.21 6.96 4.90
CA LYS A 206 -7.20 7.57 4.01
C LYS A 206 -7.60 6.58 2.93
N MET A 207 -8.87 6.22 2.88
CA MET A 207 -9.44 5.32 1.88
C MET A 207 -10.01 6.08 0.70
N GLU A 208 -10.50 7.30 0.93
CA GLU A 208 -11.04 8.14 -0.13
C GLU A 208 -10.56 9.59 -0.08
N TRP A 209 -10.41 10.17 -1.26
CA TRP A 209 -10.17 11.59 -1.44
C TRP A 209 -10.99 12.14 -2.61
N ASP A 210 -12.03 12.89 -2.28
CA ASP A 210 -12.85 13.61 -3.26
C ASP A 210 -12.39 15.07 -3.37
N TRP A 211 -11.69 15.41 -4.46
CA TRP A 211 -11.28 16.78 -4.74
C TRP A 211 -12.40 17.66 -5.32
N SER A 212 -13.49 17.08 -5.83
CA SER A 212 -14.57 17.85 -6.45
C SER A 212 -15.33 18.69 -5.43
N THR A 213 -15.25 18.33 -4.15
CA THR A 213 -15.85 19.11 -3.06
C THR A 213 -14.93 20.22 -2.54
N ALA A 214 -13.67 20.29 -2.98
CA ALA A 214 -12.71 21.30 -2.54
C ALA A 214 -13.19 22.71 -2.92
N GLY A 215 -12.83 23.71 -2.10
CA GLY A 215 -13.20 25.10 -2.33
C GLY A 215 -14.42 25.60 -1.57
N LYS A 216 -15.23 24.72 -0.95
CA LYS A 216 -16.33 25.18 -0.08
C LYS A 216 -15.77 25.94 1.11
N LYS A 217 -16.38 27.09 1.40
CA LYS A 217 -16.04 28.02 2.48
C LYS A 217 -17.25 28.18 3.40
N LYS A 218 -16.99 28.48 4.67
CA LYS A 218 -18.00 28.83 5.66
C LYS A 218 -17.80 30.30 6.01
N ASP A 219 -18.82 31.12 5.83
CA ASP A 219 -18.76 32.58 6.04
C ASP A 219 -17.60 33.25 5.29
N GLY A 220 -17.38 32.83 4.03
CA GLY A 220 -16.31 33.33 3.18
C GLY A 220 -14.90 32.86 3.57
N LYS A 221 -14.74 32.09 4.65
CA LYS A 221 -13.44 31.60 5.14
C LYS A 221 -13.26 30.10 4.87
N PRO A 222 -12.03 29.65 4.57
CA PRO A 222 -11.74 28.22 4.47
C PRO A 222 -11.84 27.57 5.84
N TYR A 223 -12.28 26.32 5.87
CA TYR A 223 -12.53 25.57 7.09
C TYR A 223 -12.10 24.11 6.94
N THR A 224 -12.10 23.41 8.07
CA THR A 224 -11.87 21.97 8.17
C THR A 224 -12.94 21.37 9.06
N GLU A 225 -13.41 20.18 8.72
CA GLU A 225 -14.31 19.39 9.58
C GLU A 225 -13.58 18.15 10.05
N LYS A 226 -13.81 17.78 11.31
CA LYS A 226 -13.25 16.56 11.90
C LYS A 226 -14.24 15.42 11.70
N GLY A 227 -13.72 14.29 11.23
CA GLY A 227 -14.43 13.03 11.20
C GLY A 227 -14.31 12.26 12.52
N PRO A 228 -14.96 11.09 12.60
CA PRO A 228 -15.06 10.28 13.83
C PRO A 228 -13.70 9.76 14.34
N LEU A 229 -12.73 9.57 13.45
CA LEU A 229 -11.38 9.08 13.81
C LEU A 229 -10.39 10.22 14.15
N GLY A 230 -10.88 11.43 14.44
CA GLY A 230 -10.06 12.60 14.77
C GLY A 230 -9.24 13.19 13.61
N LYS A 231 -9.33 12.59 12.42
CA LYS A 231 -8.79 13.08 11.16
C LYS A 231 -9.78 14.04 10.50
N ASP A 232 -9.30 14.93 9.64
CA ASP A 232 -10.19 15.80 8.88
C ASP A 232 -11.07 14.93 7.96
N SER A 233 -12.39 15.07 8.01
CA SER A 233 -13.33 14.51 7.02
C SER A 233 -13.52 15.46 5.83
N TYR A 234 -13.24 16.74 6.04
CA TYR A 234 -13.24 17.75 4.99
C TYR A 234 -12.18 18.83 5.25
N ASN A 235 -11.59 19.36 4.19
CA ASN A 235 -10.69 20.51 4.23
C ASN A 235 -10.89 21.37 2.99
N SER A 236 -11.18 22.67 3.13
CA SER A 236 -11.43 23.54 1.95
C SER A 236 -10.35 23.49 0.89
N LYS A 237 -9.09 23.23 1.26
CA LYS A 237 -7.97 23.17 0.31
C LYS A 237 -7.87 21.85 -0.45
N LYS A 238 -8.62 20.83 -0.03
CA LYS A 238 -8.40 19.46 -0.46
C LYS A 238 -9.69 18.68 -0.76
N GLY A 239 -10.84 19.14 -0.28
CA GLY A 239 -12.11 18.44 -0.43
C GLY A 239 -12.36 17.45 0.70
N SER A 240 -13.09 16.38 0.40
CA SER A 240 -13.60 15.42 1.38
C SER A 240 -12.72 14.19 1.48
N PHE A 241 -12.72 13.55 2.65
CA PHE A 241 -11.93 12.37 2.95
C PHE A 241 -12.75 11.31 3.69
N ARG A 242 -12.54 10.04 3.34
CA ARG A 242 -12.93 8.88 4.17
C ARG A 242 -11.69 8.25 4.77
N TRP A 243 -11.76 7.94 6.05
CA TRP A 243 -10.68 7.33 6.82
C TRP A 243 -11.18 6.06 7.48
N GLU A 244 -10.31 5.07 7.55
CA GLU A 244 -10.62 3.77 8.15
C GLU A 244 -9.43 3.24 8.95
N MET A 245 -9.70 2.30 9.84
CA MET A 245 -8.73 1.53 10.64
C MET A 245 -9.06 0.05 10.53
N ASN A 246 -8.09 -0.83 10.81
CA ASN A 246 -8.28 -2.28 10.74
C ASN A 246 -8.87 -2.73 9.40
N VAL A 247 -8.30 -2.21 8.32
CA VAL A 247 -8.87 -2.36 6.98
C VAL A 247 -8.48 -3.71 6.42
N VAL A 248 -9.47 -4.50 6.03
CA VAL A 248 -9.29 -5.73 5.24
C VAL A 248 -8.82 -5.36 3.83
N PRO A 249 -7.67 -5.88 3.35
CA PRO A 249 -7.21 -5.62 2.00
C PRO A 249 -8.18 -6.12 0.92
N GLU A 250 -8.09 -5.52 -0.27
CA GLU A 250 -8.68 -6.09 -1.49
C GLU A 250 -7.65 -6.98 -2.19
N TYR A 251 -8.09 -8.05 -2.82
CA TYR A 251 -7.21 -9.11 -3.35
C TYR A 251 -7.27 -9.18 -4.87
N PHE A 252 -6.11 -9.15 -5.51
CA PHE A 252 -5.99 -9.16 -6.98
C PHE A 252 -4.88 -10.12 -7.42
N TRP A 253 -5.02 -10.68 -8.63
CA TRP A 253 -3.92 -11.35 -9.31
C TRP A 253 -2.81 -10.34 -9.62
N PHE A 254 -1.58 -10.71 -9.29
CA PHE A 254 -0.44 -9.81 -9.41
C PHE A 254 0.83 -10.58 -9.79
N ASN A 255 1.49 -10.15 -10.87
CA ASN A 255 2.74 -10.75 -11.36
C ASN A 255 4.01 -9.97 -11.00
N GLY A 256 3.88 -8.94 -10.15
CA GLY A 256 4.99 -8.07 -9.76
C GLY A 256 4.93 -6.68 -10.39
N THR A 257 4.12 -6.47 -11.43
CA THR A 257 4.03 -5.20 -12.15
C THR A 257 2.75 -4.45 -11.84
N ILE A 258 2.86 -3.15 -11.60
CA ILE A 258 1.75 -2.22 -11.48
C ILE A 258 1.82 -1.27 -12.67
N GLU A 259 0.75 -1.23 -13.45
CA GLU A 259 0.59 -0.25 -14.51
C GLU A 259 0.16 1.09 -13.90
N SER A 260 0.59 2.21 -14.48
CA SER A 260 0.25 3.55 -13.98
C SER A 260 0.02 4.52 -15.12
N VAL A 261 -1.05 5.32 -15.00
CA VAL A 261 -1.40 6.38 -15.95
C VAL A 261 -0.41 7.53 -15.83
N ARG A 262 0.16 7.95 -16.95
CA ARG A 262 1.01 9.14 -17.07
C ARG A 262 0.17 10.34 -17.47
N ALA A 263 0.68 11.55 -17.22
CA ALA A 263 -0.01 12.79 -17.58
C ALA A 263 -0.18 12.98 -19.11
N THR A 264 0.64 12.27 -19.89
CA THR A 264 0.59 12.24 -21.36
C THR A 264 -0.38 11.21 -21.91
N ASP A 265 -0.88 10.31 -21.08
CA ASP A 265 -1.72 9.21 -21.54
C ASP A 265 -3.17 9.68 -21.64
N LYS A 266 -3.87 9.15 -22.65
CA LYS A 266 -5.33 9.29 -22.71
C LYS A 266 -5.98 8.25 -21.80
N VAL A 267 -7.03 8.65 -21.11
CA VAL A 267 -7.81 7.78 -20.22
C VAL A 267 -9.18 7.49 -20.85
N ASP A 268 -9.68 6.28 -20.59
CA ASP A 268 -11.09 5.95 -20.81
C ASP A 268 -11.91 6.57 -19.68
N ASP A 269 -12.72 7.56 -20.04
CA ASP A 269 -13.56 8.35 -19.12
C ASP A 269 -14.99 7.80 -18.98
N SER A 270 -15.28 6.62 -19.53
CA SER A 270 -16.59 5.97 -19.41
C SER A 270 -16.86 5.34 -18.03
N GLY A 271 -15.82 5.22 -17.19
CA GLY A 271 -15.91 4.63 -15.87
C GLY A 271 -14.81 5.09 -14.91
N VAL A 272 -14.46 4.23 -13.94
CA VAL A 272 -13.42 4.53 -12.95
C VAL A 272 -12.04 4.38 -13.57
N VAL A 273 -11.26 5.46 -13.59
CA VAL A 273 -9.90 5.46 -14.10
C VAL A 273 -8.95 4.81 -13.09
N LYS A 274 -8.33 3.69 -13.46
CA LYS A 274 -7.31 3.04 -12.63
C LYS A 274 -5.97 3.75 -12.81
N LEU A 275 -5.70 4.76 -11.98
CA LEU A 275 -4.44 5.54 -12.04
C LEU A 275 -3.21 4.68 -11.80
N SER A 276 -3.37 3.63 -11.00
CA SER A 276 -2.34 2.65 -10.70
C SER A 276 -3.02 1.34 -10.34
N TRP A 277 -2.72 0.26 -11.06
CA TRP A 277 -3.43 -1.02 -10.96
C TRP A 277 -2.50 -2.23 -11.06
N PRO A 278 -2.73 -3.31 -10.30
CA PRO A 278 -1.91 -4.51 -10.41
C PRO A 278 -2.14 -5.20 -11.76
N VAL A 279 -1.05 -5.63 -12.37
CA VAL A 279 -1.05 -6.46 -13.58
C VAL A 279 -0.90 -7.92 -13.17
N GLY A 280 -1.65 -8.79 -13.82
CA GLY A 280 -1.60 -10.21 -13.60
C GLY A 280 -2.92 -10.89 -13.93
N GLY A 281 -2.93 -12.21 -13.90
CA GLY A 281 -4.12 -13.00 -14.13
C GLY A 281 -3.93 -14.44 -13.70
N MET A 282 -5.03 -15.17 -13.54
CA MET A 282 -5.03 -16.57 -13.09
C MET A 282 -4.11 -17.48 -13.91
N ASN A 283 -4.11 -17.28 -15.23
CA ASN A 283 -3.34 -18.08 -16.20
C ASN A 283 -1.90 -17.59 -16.40
N ASP A 284 -1.52 -16.45 -15.79
CA ASP A 284 -0.14 -16.00 -15.80
C ASP A 284 0.65 -16.82 -14.75
N PRO A 285 1.67 -17.58 -15.16
CA PRO A 285 2.45 -18.42 -14.25
C PRO A 285 3.23 -17.63 -13.19
N LYS A 286 3.46 -16.33 -13.42
CA LYS A 286 4.12 -15.43 -12.46
C LYS A 286 3.13 -14.78 -11.49
N SER A 287 1.82 -14.89 -11.76
CA SER A 287 0.78 -14.23 -10.97
C SER A 287 0.40 -15.02 -9.72
N ARG A 288 0.27 -14.30 -8.61
CA ARG A 288 -0.32 -14.77 -7.35
C ARG A 288 -1.37 -13.78 -6.86
N ILE A 289 -2.32 -14.25 -6.07
CA ILE A 289 -3.29 -13.43 -5.35
C ILE A 289 -2.55 -12.66 -4.25
N MET A 290 -2.60 -11.34 -4.31
CA MET A 290 -1.88 -10.44 -3.42
C MET A 290 -2.84 -9.40 -2.80
N PRO A 291 -2.66 -9.03 -1.52
CA PRO A 291 -3.46 -8.01 -0.85
C PRO A 291 -3.00 -6.58 -1.20
N PHE A 292 -3.97 -5.70 -1.39
CA PHE A 292 -3.77 -4.28 -1.68
C PHE A 292 -4.71 -3.41 -0.85
N LYS A 293 -4.21 -2.25 -0.45
CA LYS A 293 -5.06 -1.10 -0.18
C LYS A 293 -5.49 -0.49 -1.50
N VAL A 294 -6.79 -0.25 -1.71
CA VAL A 294 -7.30 0.56 -2.82
C VAL A 294 -7.73 1.92 -2.30
N HIS A 295 -7.04 2.97 -2.76
CA HIS A 295 -7.44 4.35 -2.50
C HIS A 295 -8.34 4.83 -3.64
N ARG A 296 -9.57 5.21 -3.31
CA ARG A 296 -10.55 5.77 -4.25
C ARG A 296 -10.54 7.29 -4.21
N GLY A 297 -10.93 7.95 -5.29
CA GLY A 297 -11.03 9.40 -5.27
C GLY A 297 -11.75 9.99 -6.47
N LYS A 298 -12.08 11.27 -6.37
CA LYS A 298 -12.51 12.09 -7.50
C LYS A 298 -11.41 13.09 -7.80
N THR A 299 -10.78 12.94 -8.94
CA THR A 299 -9.55 13.66 -9.32
C THR A 299 -9.82 14.53 -10.54
N PRO A 300 -9.28 15.76 -10.62
CA PRO A 300 -9.48 16.59 -11.80
C PRO A 300 -8.84 15.96 -13.04
N TYR A 301 -9.51 16.09 -14.18
CA TYR A 301 -9.04 15.69 -15.51
C TYR A 301 -9.57 16.66 -16.58
N ASP A 302 -8.98 16.63 -17.77
CA ASP A 302 -9.40 17.41 -18.94
C ASP A 302 -10.30 16.53 -19.83
N PRO A 303 -11.61 16.80 -19.95
CA PRO A 303 -12.55 15.97 -20.70
C PRO A 303 -12.39 16.09 -22.22
N VAL A 304 -11.76 17.16 -22.71
CA VAL A 304 -11.55 17.38 -24.15
C VAL A 304 -10.32 16.61 -24.61
N ASN A 305 -9.21 16.76 -23.89
CA ASN A 305 -7.96 16.05 -24.20
C ASN A 305 -7.94 14.61 -23.67
N LYS A 306 -8.88 14.26 -22.78
CA LYS A 306 -9.03 12.97 -22.11
C LYS A 306 -7.78 12.54 -21.36
N ASN A 307 -7.14 13.44 -20.62
CA ASN A 307 -5.97 13.13 -19.80
C ASN A 307 -6.12 13.64 -18.36
N MET A 308 -5.42 12.98 -17.44
CA MET A 308 -5.34 13.45 -16.06
C MET A 308 -4.52 14.75 -16.00
N VAL A 309 -5.01 15.74 -15.26
CA VAL A 309 -4.34 17.05 -15.19
C VAL A 309 -3.43 17.20 -13.98
N LEU A 310 -2.48 18.11 -14.09
CA LEU A 310 -1.46 18.41 -13.10
C LEU A 310 -1.72 19.78 -12.47
N PRO A 311 -2.44 19.88 -11.34
CA PRO A 311 -2.71 21.18 -10.72
C PRO A 311 -1.50 21.75 -9.96
N HIS A 312 -1.31 23.07 -10.05
CA HIS A 312 -0.45 23.84 -9.15
C HIS A 312 -1.16 24.07 -7.80
N LEU A 313 -0.85 23.26 -6.80
CA LEU A 313 -1.54 23.28 -5.50
C LEU A 313 -0.84 24.19 -4.49
N PHE A 314 0.50 24.20 -4.49
CA PHE A 314 1.31 24.79 -3.44
C PHE A 314 2.11 26.01 -3.92
N GLY A 315 1.91 27.15 -3.27
CA GLY A 315 2.63 28.38 -3.57
C GLY A 315 2.08 29.57 -2.80
N LYS A 316 2.72 30.73 -2.95
CA LYS A 316 2.21 32.02 -2.46
C LYS A 316 1.62 32.87 -3.59
N ASP A 317 1.81 32.47 -4.83
CA ASP A 317 1.26 33.11 -6.02
C ASP A 317 -0.27 32.90 -6.10
N LYS A 318 -0.92 33.60 -7.04
CA LYS A 318 -2.37 33.58 -7.21
C LYS A 318 -2.86 32.35 -7.99
N ASP A 319 -1.95 31.54 -8.52
CA ASP A 319 -2.26 30.38 -9.35
C ASP A 319 -2.33 29.11 -8.50
N ALA A 320 -1.65 29.09 -7.34
CA ALA A 320 -1.71 28.01 -6.36
C ALA A 320 -3.13 27.79 -5.79
N TYR A 321 -3.71 26.61 -6.02
CA TYR A 321 -5.07 26.26 -5.57
C TYR A 321 -5.28 26.44 -4.07
N TRP A 322 -4.30 26.07 -3.23
CA TRP A 322 -4.42 26.20 -1.76
C TRP A 322 -4.49 27.64 -1.25
N LYS A 323 -4.33 28.62 -2.13
CA LYS A 323 -4.52 30.05 -1.86
C LYS A 323 -5.73 30.60 -2.63
N SER A 324 -5.84 30.31 -3.93
CA SER A 324 -6.87 30.89 -4.80
C SER A 324 -8.23 30.19 -4.72
N TYR A 325 -8.23 28.88 -4.51
CA TYR A 325 -9.39 27.99 -4.68
C TYR A 325 -9.98 28.01 -6.10
N ASP A 326 -9.14 28.32 -7.10
CA ASP A 326 -9.50 28.36 -8.52
C ASP A 326 -8.85 27.19 -9.27
N TRP A 327 -9.67 26.21 -9.66
CA TRP A 327 -9.21 24.99 -10.32
C TRP A 327 -8.68 25.25 -11.73
N GLY A 328 -9.41 25.99 -12.56
CA GLY A 328 -9.01 26.25 -13.95
C GLY A 328 -7.66 26.95 -14.01
N ARG A 329 -7.44 27.95 -13.15
CA ARG A 329 -6.16 28.65 -13.04
C ARG A 329 -5.04 27.73 -12.54
N SER A 330 -5.29 26.96 -11.49
CA SER A 330 -4.32 26.02 -10.92
C SER A 330 -3.90 24.94 -11.92
N ILE A 331 -4.87 24.37 -12.64
CA ILE A 331 -4.63 23.35 -13.66
C ILE A 331 -3.81 23.94 -14.79
N LYS A 332 -4.22 25.10 -15.33
CA LYS A 332 -3.46 25.78 -16.38
C LYS A 332 -2.01 26.00 -15.98
N ALA A 333 -1.76 26.57 -14.79
CA ALA A 333 -0.40 26.86 -14.34
C ALA A 333 0.46 25.60 -14.19
N GLY A 334 -0.11 24.50 -13.69
CA GLY A 334 0.65 23.25 -13.52
C GLY A 334 0.88 22.50 -14.84
N MET A 335 -0.08 22.52 -15.77
CA MET A 335 0.07 21.95 -17.12
C MET A 335 1.10 22.75 -17.94
N ASP A 336 1.02 24.08 -17.93
CA ASP A 336 2.00 24.97 -18.58
C ASP A 336 3.41 24.71 -18.03
N TYR A 337 3.54 24.55 -16.71
CA TYR A 337 4.82 24.26 -16.06
C TYR A 337 5.44 22.94 -16.55
N ALA A 338 4.60 21.92 -16.72
CA ALA A 338 4.95 20.59 -17.23
C ALA A 338 5.15 20.54 -18.75
N GLY A 339 4.78 21.60 -19.48
CA GLY A 339 4.81 21.62 -20.94
C GLY A 339 3.73 20.74 -21.58
N LEU A 340 2.58 20.60 -20.92
CA LEU A 340 1.43 19.81 -21.38
C LEU A 340 0.27 20.73 -21.77
N GLU A 341 -0.53 20.30 -22.75
CA GLU A 341 -1.70 21.04 -23.19
C GLU A 341 -2.85 20.94 -22.18
N TYR A 342 -3.62 22.02 -22.08
CA TYR A 342 -4.85 22.09 -21.30
C TYR A 342 -5.92 22.76 -22.17
N SER A 343 -7.05 22.11 -22.35
CA SER A 343 -8.14 22.58 -23.22
C SER A 343 -8.80 23.87 -22.70
N GLY A 344 -8.62 24.18 -21.42
CA GLY A 344 -9.36 25.22 -20.71
C GLY A 344 -10.50 24.65 -19.86
N GLU A 345 -10.91 23.41 -20.12
CA GLU A 345 -11.99 22.73 -19.41
C GLU A 345 -11.48 21.66 -18.46
N TYR A 346 -12.14 21.53 -17.32
CA TYR A 346 -11.85 20.46 -16.37
C TYR A 346 -13.14 19.87 -15.83
N ALA A 347 -13.09 18.59 -15.52
CA ALA A 347 -14.11 17.88 -14.76
C ALA A 347 -13.41 17.02 -13.69
N PHE A 348 -14.21 16.33 -12.86
CA PHE A 348 -13.69 15.37 -11.89
C PHE A 348 -14.15 13.97 -12.29
N ILE A 349 -13.21 13.04 -12.29
CA ILE A 349 -13.47 11.64 -12.61
C ILE A 349 -13.13 10.75 -11.43
N GLU A 350 -13.88 9.66 -11.29
CA GLU A 350 -13.61 8.63 -10.30
C GLU A 350 -12.31 7.91 -10.64
N THR A 351 -11.49 7.70 -9.62
CA THR A 351 -10.13 7.18 -9.75
C THR A 351 -9.84 6.16 -8.68
N GLU A 352 -9.03 5.17 -9.03
CA GLU A 352 -8.49 4.19 -8.09
C GLU A 352 -6.97 4.11 -8.18
N TRP A 353 -6.34 3.95 -7.02
CA TRP A 353 -4.89 3.82 -6.87
C TRP A 353 -4.58 2.74 -5.85
N VAL A 354 -3.92 1.66 -6.29
CA VAL A 354 -3.53 0.57 -5.39
C VAL A 354 -2.20 0.82 -4.66
N PHE A 355 -2.10 0.29 -3.44
CA PHE A 355 -0.86 0.14 -2.69
C PHE A 355 -0.77 -1.31 -2.19
N PRO A 356 0.27 -2.07 -2.56
CA PRO A 356 0.47 -3.40 -1.99
C PRO A 356 0.65 -3.32 -0.48
N THR A 357 0.05 -4.24 0.27
CA THR A 357 0.33 -4.37 1.71
C THR A 357 1.45 -5.38 1.91
N THR A 358 2.56 -4.95 2.52
CA THR A 358 3.76 -5.78 2.65
C THR A 358 4.38 -5.76 4.05
N HIS A 359 3.87 -4.92 4.94
CA HIS A 359 4.26 -4.82 6.34
C HIS A 359 3.06 -5.12 7.24
N MET A 360 3.26 -5.03 8.56
CA MET A 360 2.28 -5.42 9.56
C MET A 360 1.92 -6.91 9.44
N VAL A 361 2.93 -7.76 9.24
CA VAL A 361 2.76 -9.21 9.24
C VAL A 361 2.31 -9.65 10.63
N ALA A 362 1.13 -10.25 10.72
CA ALA A 362 0.50 -10.66 11.96
C ALA A 362 1.15 -11.93 12.55
N PRO A 363 1.00 -12.19 13.86
CA PRO A 363 1.35 -13.48 14.46
C PRO A 363 0.68 -14.65 13.75
N LYS A 364 1.34 -15.81 13.73
CA LYS A 364 0.85 -17.04 13.07
C LYS A 364 -0.54 -17.49 13.53
N ASP A 365 -0.95 -17.11 14.76
CA ASP A 365 -2.24 -17.48 15.34
C ASP A 365 -3.35 -16.48 14.94
N ASN A 366 -2.98 -15.37 14.28
CA ASN A 366 -3.84 -14.30 13.79
C ASN A 366 -3.68 -14.14 12.26
N VAL A 367 -3.69 -15.26 11.55
CA VAL A 367 -3.66 -15.30 10.08
C VAL A 367 -5.07 -15.51 9.54
N VAL A 368 -5.27 -15.20 8.26
CA VAL A 368 -6.55 -15.43 7.58
C VAL A 368 -6.92 -16.92 7.66
N ALA A 369 -8.12 -17.20 8.18
CA ALA A 369 -8.65 -18.56 8.28
C ALA A 369 -9.19 -19.06 6.93
N CYS A 370 -9.26 -20.38 6.76
CA CYS A 370 -9.68 -20.99 5.49
C CYS A 370 -11.07 -20.50 5.04
N ASN A 371 -12.04 -20.43 5.96
CA ASN A 371 -13.41 -20.02 5.68
C ASN A 371 -13.55 -18.55 5.26
N GLU A 372 -12.58 -17.70 5.59
CA GLU A 372 -12.57 -16.30 5.14
C GLU A 372 -12.24 -16.16 3.65
N CYS A 373 -11.65 -17.19 3.04
CA CYS A 373 -11.38 -17.26 1.61
C CYS A 373 -12.38 -18.19 0.89
N HIS A 374 -12.71 -19.33 1.49
CA HIS A 374 -13.47 -20.42 0.88
C HIS A 374 -14.99 -20.34 1.06
N SER A 375 -15.55 -19.18 1.42
CA SER A 375 -16.99 -18.95 1.56
C SER A 375 -17.53 -18.00 0.49
N ASP A 376 -18.85 -17.96 0.32
CA ASP A 376 -19.53 -17.07 -0.64
C ASP A 376 -19.22 -15.60 -0.34
N ALA A 377 -19.33 -15.20 0.92
CA ALA A 377 -18.97 -13.87 1.41
C ALA A 377 -17.52 -13.83 1.90
N SER A 378 -16.58 -14.12 1.00
CA SER A 378 -15.14 -14.20 1.30
C SER A 378 -14.34 -12.97 0.89
N ARG A 379 -13.11 -12.91 1.40
CA ARG A 379 -12.03 -12.00 0.98
C ARG A 379 -11.70 -12.08 -0.51
N LEU A 380 -12.00 -13.22 -1.15
CA LEU A 380 -11.70 -13.50 -2.55
C LEU A 380 -12.95 -13.46 -3.45
N ASN A 381 -14.07 -12.92 -2.96
CA ASN A 381 -15.35 -12.86 -3.67
C ASN A 381 -15.26 -12.13 -5.04
N ASN A 382 -14.36 -11.16 -5.18
CA ASN A 382 -14.14 -10.41 -6.42
C ASN A 382 -13.28 -11.18 -7.45
N LEU A 383 -12.76 -12.36 -7.10
CA LEU A 383 -11.97 -13.20 -7.99
C LEU A 383 -12.80 -14.36 -8.53
N ALA A 384 -12.88 -14.44 -9.85
CA ALA A 384 -13.62 -15.47 -10.60
C ALA A 384 -12.71 -16.20 -11.59
N GLY A 385 -13.27 -17.19 -12.29
CA GLY A 385 -12.58 -17.94 -13.36
C GLY A 385 -11.90 -19.23 -12.90
N PHE A 386 -11.94 -19.57 -11.61
CA PHE A 386 -11.46 -20.84 -11.07
C PHE A 386 -12.47 -21.42 -10.09
N TYR A 387 -12.39 -22.73 -9.89
CA TYR A 387 -13.15 -23.44 -8.87
C TYR A 387 -12.46 -23.30 -7.51
N MET A 388 -13.19 -22.78 -6.53
CA MET A 388 -12.78 -22.65 -5.15
C MET A 388 -13.61 -23.58 -4.26
N PRO A 389 -12.99 -24.63 -3.67
CA PRO A 389 -13.70 -25.54 -2.77
C PRO A 389 -14.41 -24.78 -1.65
N GLY A 390 -15.67 -25.11 -1.38
CA GLY A 390 -16.49 -24.48 -0.32
C GLY A 390 -17.24 -23.21 -0.73
N ARG A 391 -16.79 -22.51 -1.79
CA ARG A 391 -17.46 -21.33 -2.37
C ARG A 391 -18.19 -21.70 -3.66
N ASP A 392 -17.47 -22.35 -4.57
CA ASP A 392 -18.00 -22.68 -5.88
C ASP A 392 -18.63 -24.07 -5.85
N THR A 393 -19.81 -24.20 -6.48
CA THR A 393 -20.51 -25.47 -6.66
C THR A 393 -20.43 -25.88 -8.13
N HIS A 394 -20.45 -27.19 -8.37
CA HIS A 394 -20.49 -27.70 -9.73
C HIS A 394 -21.47 -28.86 -9.76
N ALA A 395 -22.67 -28.61 -10.26
CA ALA A 395 -23.82 -29.53 -10.17
C ALA A 395 -23.49 -30.98 -10.56
N GLY A 396 -22.65 -31.19 -11.58
CA GLY A 396 -22.21 -32.54 -11.97
C GLY A 396 -21.28 -33.22 -10.96
N LEU A 397 -20.33 -32.48 -10.38
CA LEU A 397 -19.39 -33.00 -9.38
C LEU A 397 -20.12 -33.21 -8.05
N ASP A 398 -21.01 -32.29 -7.68
CA ASP A 398 -21.82 -32.39 -6.48
C ASP A 398 -22.76 -33.59 -6.56
N SER A 399 -23.42 -33.79 -7.71
CA SER A 399 -24.29 -34.96 -7.94
C SER A 399 -23.50 -36.27 -7.87
N MET A 400 -22.32 -36.33 -8.50
CA MET A 400 -21.43 -37.49 -8.41
C MET A 400 -20.98 -37.75 -6.96
N GLY A 401 -20.62 -36.70 -6.22
CA GLY A 401 -20.24 -36.78 -4.82
C GLY A 401 -21.36 -37.37 -3.96
N TRP A 402 -22.58 -36.86 -4.12
CA TRP A 402 -23.76 -37.38 -3.41
C TRP A 402 -24.10 -38.82 -3.80
N LEU A 403 -23.94 -39.20 -5.08
CA LEU A 403 -24.10 -40.59 -5.51
C LEU A 403 -23.09 -41.53 -4.84
N VAL A 404 -21.83 -41.10 -4.70
CA VAL A 404 -20.80 -41.88 -3.99
C VAL A 404 -21.12 -42.01 -2.51
N VAL A 405 -21.60 -40.94 -1.86
CA VAL A 405 -22.05 -40.98 -0.46
C VAL A 405 -23.21 -41.96 -0.29
N LEU A 406 -24.22 -41.89 -1.18
CA LEU A 406 -25.36 -42.79 -1.17
C LEU A 406 -24.96 -44.25 -1.40
N ALA A 407 -24.09 -44.51 -2.39
CA ALA A 407 -23.58 -45.85 -2.68
C ALA A 407 -22.78 -46.42 -1.49
N SER A 408 -21.96 -45.59 -0.83
CA SER A 408 -21.20 -45.97 0.37
C SER A 408 -22.13 -46.29 1.54
N PHE A 409 -23.16 -45.47 1.75
CA PHE A 409 -24.18 -45.70 2.76
C PHE A 409 -24.89 -47.04 2.54
N ILE A 410 -25.37 -47.30 1.32
CA ILE A 410 -25.99 -48.57 0.95
C ILE A 410 -25.03 -49.74 1.21
N GLY A 411 -23.76 -49.61 0.82
CA GLY A 411 -22.73 -50.63 1.05
C GLY A 411 -22.54 -50.96 2.54
N VAL A 412 -22.53 -49.95 3.41
CA VAL A 412 -22.45 -50.13 4.88
C VAL A 412 -23.68 -50.85 5.42
N PHE A 413 -24.89 -50.51 4.95
CA PHE A 413 -26.12 -51.19 5.36
C PHE A 413 -26.17 -52.64 4.90
N ILE A 414 -25.77 -52.93 3.65
CA ILE A 414 -25.66 -54.29 3.14
C ILE A 414 -24.66 -55.09 3.99
N HIS A 415 -23.48 -54.53 4.26
CA HIS A 415 -22.47 -55.18 5.09
C HIS A 415 -22.98 -55.46 6.51
N GLY A 416 -23.66 -54.48 7.13
CA GLY A 416 -24.28 -54.62 8.44
C GLY A 416 -25.37 -55.70 8.47
N GLY A 417 -26.25 -55.71 7.47
CA GLY A 417 -27.30 -56.71 7.32
C GLY A 417 -26.73 -58.13 7.13
N MET A 418 -25.70 -58.28 6.30
CA MET A 418 -24.98 -59.55 6.12
C MET A 418 -24.37 -60.04 7.44
N ARG A 419 -23.79 -59.14 8.24
CA ARG A 419 -23.27 -59.49 9.57
C ARG A 419 -24.35 -59.96 10.54
N MET A 420 -25.52 -59.33 10.55
CA MET A 420 -26.65 -59.73 11.39
C MET A 420 -27.22 -61.10 10.98
N ALA A 421 -27.40 -61.32 9.67
CA ALA A 421 -27.88 -62.61 9.15
C ALA A 421 -26.89 -63.75 9.46
N ALA A 422 -25.59 -63.52 9.29
CA ALA A 422 -24.55 -64.50 9.65
C ALA A 422 -24.50 -64.79 11.16
N ARG A 423 -24.81 -63.79 12.02
CA ARG A 423 -24.89 -63.98 13.47
C ARG A 423 -26.12 -64.81 13.89
N ASN A 424 -27.26 -64.62 13.23
CA ASN A 424 -28.46 -65.41 13.52
C ASN A 424 -28.31 -66.86 13.06
N ARG A 425 -27.64 -67.11 11.92
CA ARG A 425 -27.29 -68.47 11.49
C ARG A 425 -26.36 -69.23 12.45
N ARG A 426 -25.52 -68.51 13.21
CA ARG A 426 -24.65 -69.10 14.26
C ARG A 426 -25.35 -69.35 15.60
N LYS A 427 -26.63 -68.99 15.74
CA LYS A 427 -27.43 -69.23 16.96
C LYS A 427 -28.41 -70.41 16.82
N GLU A 428 -28.59 -70.92 15.60
CA GLU A 428 -29.44 -72.09 15.31
C GLU A 428 -28.65 -73.40 15.15
N ASP A 429 -27.32 -73.33 15.25
CA ASP A 429 -26.42 -74.45 15.59
C ASP A 429 -26.01 -74.31 17.07
#